data_AF-A0A392PCU8-F1
#
_entry.id   AF-A0A392PCU8-F1
#
_cell.length_a   1.000
_cell.length_b   1.000
_cell.length_c   1.000
_cell.angle_alpha   90.00
_cell.angle_beta   90.00
_cell.angle_gamma   90.00
#
_symmetry.space_group_name_H-M   'P 1'
#
loop_
_entity.id
_entity.type
_entity.pdbx_description
1 polymer ?
#
loop_
_entity_poly.entity_id
_entity_poly.type
_entity_poly.pdbx_seq_one_letter_code
_entity_poly.pdbx_strand_id
1 'polypeptide(L)'
;QPNPDTGYTVRGAYQLLTSHVPATMDDAENLIWHSQVPLKVSVFAWRLLRDRLPKKANLVTRGILSPTAHLCVSGRGAAESAQHLFISCSTFDSLWALIRSWIGTSSVDSTTLRDHFVQFTYLAGGSRALRSFLQLI
;
A
#
# COMPACT_ATOMS: atom_id res chain seq x y z
N GLN A 1 16.30 9.74 -26.36
CA GLN A 1 16.17 11.01 -27.13
C GLN A 1 15.30 10.71 -28.34
N PRO A 2 14.19 11.44 -28.57
CA PRO A 2 13.36 11.19 -29.76
C PRO A 2 14.15 11.53 -31.03
N ASN A 3 13.97 10.72 -32.08
CA ASN A 3 14.61 10.94 -33.37
C ASN A 3 14.04 12.22 -34.02
N PRO A 4 14.85 13.24 -34.35
CA PRO A 4 14.38 14.49 -34.92
C PRO A 4 13.66 14.34 -36.26
N ASP A 5 13.92 13.26 -37.02
CA ASP A 5 13.32 13.05 -38.34
C ASP A 5 11.92 12.38 -38.30
N THR A 6 11.53 11.75 -37.18
CA THR A 6 10.33 10.90 -37.10
C THR A 6 9.20 11.48 -36.22
N GLY A 7 9.44 12.63 -35.57
CA GLY A 7 8.47 13.30 -34.70
C GLY A 7 8.11 12.51 -33.43
N TYR A 8 7.25 13.09 -32.58
CA TYR A 8 6.70 12.41 -31.42
C TYR A 8 5.65 11.39 -31.86
N THR A 9 5.84 10.12 -31.50
CA THR A 9 4.82 9.09 -31.68
C THR A 9 4.39 8.54 -30.33
N VAL A 10 3.09 8.32 -30.16
CA VAL A 10 2.52 7.67 -28.96
C VAL A 10 3.18 6.31 -28.73
N ARG A 11 3.48 5.58 -29.82
CA ARG A 11 4.19 4.30 -29.80
C ARG A 11 5.61 4.42 -29.24
N GLY A 12 6.40 5.39 -29.71
CA GLY A 12 7.77 5.60 -29.23
C GLY A 12 7.82 6.04 -27.77
N ALA A 13 6.89 6.91 -27.36
CA ALA A 13 6.75 7.30 -25.95
C ALA A 13 6.34 6.12 -25.06
N TYR A 14 5.36 5.31 -25.49
CA TYR A 14 4.96 4.11 -24.78
C TYR A 14 6.11 3.11 -24.62
N GLN A 15 6.85 2.84 -25.71
CA GLN A 15 8.02 1.95 -25.69
C GLN A 15 9.12 2.47 -24.74
N LEU A 16 9.43 3.76 -24.75
CA LEU A 16 10.40 4.35 -23.80
C LEU A 16 9.96 4.23 -22.34
N LEU A 17 8.65 4.37 -22.07
CA LEU A 17 8.09 4.26 -20.72
C LEU A 17 8.06 2.81 -20.22
N THR A 18 7.91 1.84 -21.12
CA THR A 18 7.82 0.41 -20.77
C THR A 18 9.15 -0.33 -20.89
N SER A 19 10.13 0.19 -21.64
CA SER A 19 11.46 -0.44 -21.80
C SER A 19 12.29 -0.47 -20.51
N HIS A 20 11.95 0.39 -19.54
CA HIS A 20 12.66 0.52 -18.28
C HIS A 20 11.89 -0.03 -17.07
N VAL A 21 10.73 -0.67 -17.25
CA VAL A 21 10.09 -1.38 -16.15
C VAL A 21 10.83 -2.71 -16.00
N PRO A 22 11.66 -2.90 -14.97
CA PRO A 22 12.28 -4.20 -14.75
C PRO A 22 11.15 -5.19 -14.50
N ALA A 23 11.11 -6.29 -15.25
CA ALA A 23 10.14 -7.37 -15.10
C ALA A 23 10.32 -8.18 -13.80
N THR A 24 10.87 -7.56 -12.75
CA THR A 24 10.74 -8.04 -11.38
C THR A 24 9.49 -7.37 -10.83
N MET A 25 8.31 -7.89 -11.20
CA MET A 25 7.10 -7.58 -10.43
C MET A 25 7.41 -8.02 -9.01
N ASP A 26 7.45 -7.05 -8.11
CA ASP A 26 7.64 -7.26 -6.69
C ASP A 26 6.66 -8.32 -6.17
N ASP A 27 7.05 -9.15 -5.21
CA ASP A 27 6.15 -10.12 -4.58
C ASP A 27 4.87 -9.43 -4.09
N ALA A 28 4.99 -8.20 -3.59
CA ALA A 28 3.84 -7.38 -3.20
C ALA A 28 2.94 -7.02 -4.41
N GLU A 29 3.48 -6.73 -5.59
CA GLU A 29 2.68 -6.44 -6.79
C GLU A 29 1.90 -7.66 -7.26
N ASN A 30 2.51 -8.85 -7.23
CA ASN A 30 1.82 -10.11 -7.55
C ASN A 30 0.69 -10.40 -6.57
N LEU A 31 0.89 -10.11 -5.28
CA LEU A 31 -0.13 -10.26 -4.25
C LEU A 31 -1.28 -9.26 -4.40
N ILE A 32 -0.99 -8.00 -4.73
CA ILE A 32 -2.00 -6.94 -4.92
C ILE A 32 -3.02 -7.34 -5.99
N TRP A 33 -2.54 -7.82 -7.14
CA TRP A 33 -3.38 -8.07 -8.32
C TRP A 33 -3.82 -9.53 -8.47
N HIS A 34 -3.66 -10.34 -7.42
CA HIS A 34 -4.06 -11.72 -7.43
C HIS A 34 -5.58 -11.86 -7.67
N SER A 35 -6.00 -12.81 -8.51
CA SER A 35 -7.39 -12.96 -8.99
C SER A 35 -8.43 -13.22 -7.89
N GLN A 36 -7.99 -13.68 -6.72
CA GLN A 36 -8.85 -13.94 -5.57
C GLN A 36 -9.02 -12.73 -4.64
N VAL A 37 -8.29 -11.63 -4.86
CA VAL A 37 -8.37 -10.42 -4.05
C VAL A 37 -9.47 -9.52 -4.63
N PRO A 38 -10.48 -9.10 -3.84
CA PRO A 38 -11.47 -8.15 -4.31
C PRO A 38 -10.80 -6.85 -4.77
N LEU A 39 -11.26 -6.29 -5.89
CA LEU A 39 -10.64 -5.10 -6.50
C LEU A 39 -10.50 -3.92 -5.53
N LYS A 40 -11.45 -3.74 -4.61
CA LYS A 40 -11.39 -2.71 -3.57
C LYS A 40 -10.13 -2.83 -2.70
N VAL A 41 -9.74 -4.06 -2.35
CA VAL A 41 -8.57 -4.39 -1.54
C VAL A 41 -7.30 -4.18 -2.35
N SER A 42 -7.28 -4.63 -3.62
CA SER A 42 -6.14 -4.41 -4.53
C SER A 42 -5.85 -2.93 -4.72
N VAL A 43 -6.88 -2.13 -5.03
CA VAL A 43 -6.73 -0.68 -5.22
C VAL A 43 -6.25 0.01 -3.94
N PHE A 44 -6.76 -0.41 -2.77
CA PHE A 44 -6.30 0.10 -1.50
C PHE A 44 -4.82 -0.21 -1.25
N ALA A 45 -4.41 -1.47 -1.38
CA ALA A 45 -3.03 -1.90 -1.17
C ALA A 45 -2.05 -1.22 -2.14
N TRP A 46 -2.43 -1.12 -3.42
CA TRP A 46 -1.66 -0.38 -4.42
C TRP A 46 -1.50 1.10 -4.06
N ARG A 47 -2.57 1.76 -3.58
CA ARG A 47 -2.48 3.15 -3.10
C ARG A 47 -1.64 3.27 -1.82
N LEU A 48 -1.72 2.30 -0.92
CA LEU A 48 -0.95 2.29 0.33
C LEU A 48 0.55 2.21 0.04
N LEU A 49 0.98 1.22 -0.75
CA LEU A 49 2.40 0.98 -1.05
C LEU A 49 3.04 2.10 -1.89
N ARG A 50 2.25 2.82 -2.70
CA ARG A 50 2.74 3.96 -3.50
C ARG A 50 2.63 5.31 -2.82
N ASP A 51 2.26 5.31 -1.54
CA ASP A 51 1.96 6.50 -0.76
C ASP A 51 0.94 7.46 -1.42
N ARG A 52 -0.21 6.93 -1.84
CA ARG A 52 -1.28 7.67 -2.52
C ARG A 52 -2.59 7.69 -1.77
N LEU A 53 -2.64 7.16 -0.54
CA LEU A 53 -3.83 7.28 0.32
C LEU A 53 -4.10 8.74 0.73
N PRO A 54 -5.37 9.13 0.94
CA PRO A 54 -5.74 10.48 1.38
C PRO A 54 -5.49 10.69 2.88
N LYS A 55 -4.28 10.40 3.35
CA LYS A 55 -3.82 10.69 4.72
C LYS A 55 -3.38 12.15 4.85
N LYS A 56 -3.48 12.75 6.05
CA LYS A 56 -3.20 14.19 6.22
C LYS A 56 -1.84 14.61 5.71
N ALA A 57 -0.79 13.81 5.92
CA ALA A 57 0.54 14.12 5.38
C ALA A 57 0.52 14.30 3.85
N ASN A 58 -0.20 13.46 3.12
CA ASN A 58 -0.33 13.58 1.66
C ASN A 58 -1.22 14.75 1.24
N LEU A 59 -2.26 15.05 2.01
CA LEU A 59 -3.14 16.19 1.73
C LEU A 59 -2.40 17.51 1.95
N VAL A 60 -1.52 17.59 2.93
CA VAL A 60 -0.61 18.74 3.15
C VAL A 60 0.36 18.88 1.97
N THR A 61 1.02 17.80 1.54
CA THR A 61 1.93 17.83 0.38
C THR A 61 1.23 18.29 -0.91
N ARG A 62 -0.09 18.05 -1.03
CA ARG A 62 -0.92 18.51 -2.16
C ARG A 62 -1.48 19.91 -2.00
N GLY A 63 -1.20 20.60 -0.89
CA GLY A 63 -1.73 21.93 -0.59
C GLY A 63 -3.24 21.96 -0.30
N ILE A 64 -3.85 20.81 0.00
CA ILE A 64 -5.28 20.72 0.35
C ILE A 64 -5.51 21.11 1.81
N LEU A 65 -4.58 20.72 2.69
CA LEU A 65 -4.61 21.07 4.11
C LEU A 65 -3.51 22.08 4.46
N SER A 66 -3.73 22.83 5.54
CA SER A 66 -2.71 23.71 6.13
C SER A 66 -1.41 22.93 6.43
N PRO A 67 -0.22 23.52 6.24
CA PRO A 67 1.05 22.89 6.57
C PRO A 67 1.15 22.32 8.00
N THR A 68 0.42 22.89 8.96
CA THR A 68 0.39 22.45 10.37
C THR A 68 -0.60 21.32 10.64
N ALA A 69 -1.48 20.99 9.68
CA ALA A 69 -2.55 20.02 9.84
C ALA A 69 -2.13 18.57 9.48
N HIS A 70 -0.84 18.25 9.55
CA HIS A 70 -0.31 16.92 9.20
C HIS A 70 -0.32 15.92 10.37
N LEU A 71 -0.73 16.34 11.57
CA LEU A 71 -0.64 15.52 12.78
C LEU A 71 -1.73 14.44 12.85
N CYS A 72 -1.32 13.24 13.26
CA CYS A 72 -2.20 12.12 13.56
C CYS A 72 -3.03 12.43 14.79
N VAL A 73 -4.35 12.22 14.69
CA VAL A 73 -5.30 12.49 15.79
C VAL A 73 -4.95 11.70 17.05
N SER A 74 -4.52 10.45 16.87
CA SER A 74 -4.18 9.55 17.98
C SER A 74 -2.68 9.47 18.25
N GLY A 75 -1.86 10.16 17.44
CA GLY A 75 -0.41 9.96 17.37
C GLY A 75 0.44 10.77 18.34
N ARG A 76 -0.15 11.40 19.36
CA ARG A 76 0.54 12.26 20.35
C ARG A 76 1.55 13.24 19.70
N GLY A 77 1.16 13.87 18.59
CA GLY A 77 2.00 14.82 17.86
C GLY A 77 2.88 14.23 16.75
N ALA A 78 2.78 12.93 16.46
CA ALA A 78 3.37 12.35 15.27
C ALA A 78 2.60 12.74 14.00
N ALA A 79 3.31 12.86 12.87
CA ALA A 79 2.70 13.06 11.56
C ALA A 79 1.85 11.84 11.15
N GLU A 80 0.70 12.09 10.52
CA GLU A 80 -0.19 11.07 9.97
C GLU A 80 0.36 10.51 8.65
N SER A 81 1.45 9.76 8.76
CA SER A 81 2.04 9.00 7.67
C SER A 81 1.45 7.58 7.62
N ALA A 82 1.72 6.87 6.53
CA ALA A 82 1.25 5.48 6.40
C ALA A 82 2.04 4.59 7.35
N GLN A 83 3.35 4.78 7.44
CA GLN A 83 4.20 4.10 8.41
C GLN A 83 3.66 4.30 9.84
N HIS A 84 3.29 5.52 10.20
CA HIS A 84 2.72 5.78 11.52
C HIS A 84 1.36 5.08 11.69
N LEU A 85 0.41 5.28 10.77
CA LEU A 85 -0.93 4.71 10.89
C LEU A 85 -0.96 3.19 10.96
N PHE A 86 -0.11 2.49 10.19
CA PHE A 86 -0.19 1.03 10.06
C PHE A 86 0.83 0.28 10.93
N ILE A 87 1.93 0.92 11.36
CA ILE A 87 3.03 0.23 12.05
C ILE A 87 3.26 0.77 13.47
N SER A 88 3.38 2.09 13.65
CA SER A 88 3.90 2.64 14.92
C SER A 88 2.91 3.45 15.76
N CYS A 89 1.69 3.67 15.28
CA CYS A 89 0.68 4.38 16.05
C CYS A 89 0.09 3.46 17.11
N SER A 90 0.35 3.75 18.40
CA SER A 90 -0.13 2.96 19.54
C SER A 90 -1.63 2.60 19.51
N THR A 91 -2.49 3.51 19.03
CA THR A 91 -3.92 3.24 18.89
C THR A 91 -4.22 2.21 17.81
N PHE A 92 -3.58 2.31 16.65
CA PHE A 92 -3.77 1.36 15.56
C PHE A 92 -3.04 0.04 15.82
N ASP A 93 -1.93 0.04 16.54
CA ASP A 93 -1.25 -1.17 16.99
C ASP A 93 -2.17 -2.02 17.88
N SER A 94 -2.86 -1.38 18.83
CA SER A 94 -3.88 -2.05 19.65
C SER A 94 -5.02 -2.64 18.81
N LEU A 95 -5.46 -1.92 17.76
CA LEU A 95 -6.46 -2.43 16.83
C LEU A 95 -5.94 -3.64 16.03
N TRP A 96 -4.69 -3.58 15.55
CA TRP A 96 -4.07 -4.71 14.84
C TRP A 96 -3.91 -5.93 15.73
N ALA A 97 -3.58 -5.75 17.01
CA ALA A 97 -3.55 -6.86 17.97
C ALA A 97 -4.93 -7.52 18.13
N LEU A 98 -6.01 -6.74 18.19
CA LEU A 98 -7.39 -7.26 18.23
C LEU A 98 -7.75 -8.00 16.94
N ILE A 99 -7.39 -7.46 15.77
CA ILE A 99 -7.62 -8.11 14.47
C ILE A 99 -6.87 -9.44 14.41
N ARG A 100 -5.57 -9.46 14.78
CA ARG A 100 -4.74 -10.68 14.83
C ARG A 100 -5.35 -11.74 15.75
N SER A 101 -5.83 -11.33 16.92
CA SER A 101 -6.54 -12.21 17.85
C SER A 101 -7.83 -12.76 17.25
N TRP A 102 -8.63 -11.93 16.56
CA TRP A 102 -9.88 -12.33 15.91
C TRP A 102 -9.65 -13.35 14.79
N ILE A 103 -8.59 -13.18 14.01
CA ILE A 103 -8.23 -14.10 12.91
C ILE A 103 -7.42 -15.31 13.39
N GLY A 104 -7.04 -15.37 14.68
CA GLY A 104 -6.25 -16.47 15.25
C GLY A 104 -4.81 -16.55 14.75
N THR A 105 -4.20 -15.42 14.34
CA THR A 105 -2.81 -15.39 13.86
C THR A 105 -1.88 -14.73 14.87
N SER A 106 -0.69 -15.31 15.04
CA SER A 106 0.43 -14.67 15.72
C SER A 106 1.48 -14.26 14.68
N SER A 107 2.03 -13.06 14.84
CA SER A 107 2.89 -12.44 13.84
C SER A 107 3.95 -11.60 14.52
N VAL A 108 5.15 -11.57 13.94
CA VAL A 108 6.23 -10.67 14.37
C VAL A 108 5.97 -9.29 13.81
N ASP A 109 6.14 -8.23 14.61
CA ASP A 109 5.94 -6.87 14.14
C ASP A 109 6.90 -6.53 13.00
N SER A 110 6.33 -6.23 11.84
CA SER A 110 7.04 -5.74 10.67
C SER A 110 7.51 -4.31 10.88
N THR A 111 8.76 -4.00 10.53
CA THR A 111 9.29 -2.64 10.64
C THR A 111 8.95 -1.76 9.43
N THR A 112 8.51 -2.34 8.32
CA THR A 112 8.13 -1.60 7.10
C THR A 112 6.70 -1.94 6.66
N LEU A 113 6.04 -0.99 5.98
CA LEU A 113 4.72 -1.20 5.38
C LEU A 113 4.66 -2.35 4.38
N ARG A 114 5.74 -2.54 3.62
CA ARG A 114 5.81 -3.57 2.58
C ARG A 114 5.89 -4.95 3.23
N ASP A 115 6.76 -5.12 4.22
CA ASP A 115 6.88 -6.38 4.95
C ASP A 115 5.58 -6.68 5.71
N HIS A 116 4.94 -5.66 6.28
CA HIS A 116 3.63 -5.79 6.91
C HIS A 116 2.58 -6.36 5.95
N PHE A 117 2.50 -5.77 4.75
CA PHE A 117 1.56 -6.20 3.72
C PHE A 117 1.81 -7.65 3.30
N VAL A 118 3.07 -7.99 2.99
CA VAL A 118 3.45 -9.33 2.58
C VAL A 118 3.14 -10.33 3.70
N GLN A 119 3.56 -10.05 4.93
CA GLN A 119 3.31 -10.91 6.09
C GLN A 119 1.82 -11.11 6.35
N PHE A 120 1.00 -10.05 6.31
CA PHE A 120 -0.44 -10.13 6.47
C PHE A 120 -1.09 -11.03 5.40
N THR A 121 -0.69 -10.89 4.13
CA THR A 121 -1.23 -11.72 3.05
C THR A 121 -0.90 -13.20 3.19
N TYR A 122 0.28 -13.54 3.73
CA TYR A 122 0.63 -14.94 4.01
C TYR A 122 -0.09 -15.48 5.24
N LEU A 123 -0.25 -14.68 6.30
CA LEU A 123 -0.94 -15.08 7.53
C LEU A 123 -2.45 -15.27 7.34
N ALA A 124 -3.06 -14.57 6.39
CA ALA A 124 -4.43 -14.83 5.95
C ALA A 124 -4.59 -16.15 5.14
N GLY A 125 -3.55 -17.00 5.11
CA GLY A 125 -3.55 -18.36 4.55
C GLY A 125 -3.13 -18.47 3.08
N GLY A 126 -2.41 -17.47 2.57
CA GLY A 126 -1.82 -17.50 1.22
C GLY A 126 -2.84 -17.68 0.08
N SER A 127 -2.35 -18.04 -1.12
CA SER A 127 -3.13 -18.11 -2.38
C SER A 127 -4.34 -19.07 -2.36
N ARG A 128 -4.44 -19.98 -1.39
CA ARG A 128 -5.52 -20.98 -1.31
C ARG A 128 -6.64 -20.63 -0.31
N ALA A 129 -6.37 -19.81 0.71
CA ALA A 129 -7.36 -19.47 1.75
C ALA A 129 -7.97 -18.06 1.62
N LEU A 130 -7.45 -17.24 0.69
CA LEU A 130 -7.92 -15.86 0.41
C LEU A 130 -9.42 -15.76 0.12
N ARG A 131 -10.05 -16.83 -0.39
CA ARG A 131 -11.44 -16.84 -0.85
C ARG A 131 -12.46 -16.50 0.24
N SER A 132 -12.32 -17.06 1.43
CA SER A 132 -13.31 -16.86 2.51
C SER A 132 -13.03 -15.60 3.31
N PHE A 133 -11.76 -15.28 3.56
CA PHE A 133 -11.37 -14.20 4.46
C PHE A 133 -11.55 -12.80 3.85
N LEU A 134 -11.14 -12.58 2.59
CA LEU A 134 -11.30 -11.27 1.95
C LEU A 134 -12.73 -10.99 1.46
N GLN A 135 -13.60 -11.99 1.41
CA GLN A 135 -15.04 -11.78 1.19
C GLN A 135 -15.75 -11.32 2.47
N LEU A 136 -15.18 -11.59 3.64
CA LEU A 136 -15.69 -11.19 4.96
C LEU A 136 -15.36 -9.73 5.32
N ILE A 137 -14.42 -9.10 4.61
CA ILE A 137 -13.99 -7.69 4.75
C ILE A 137 -14.54 -6.87 3.57
#